data_AF-A0A1Z9Q5Q6-F1
#
_entry.id   AF-A0A1Z9Q5Q6-F1
#
_cell.length_a   1.000
_cell.length_b   1.000
_cell.length_c   1.000
_cell.angle_alpha   90.00
_cell.angle_beta   90.00
_cell.angle_gamma   90.00
#
_symmetry.space_group_name_H-M   'P 1'
#
loop_
_entity.id
_entity.type
_entity.pdbx_description
1 polymer ?
#
loop_
_entity_poly.entity_id
_entity_poly.type
_entity_poly.pdbx_seq_one_letter_code
_entity_poly.pdbx_strand_id
1 'polypeptide(L)'
;MELYILRHGKAQEHTQNFAGDSKRELTEVGKKELCCIAKAIKNLEIDVDDIISSPLIRAKQTAEIIIKHVKSKKKIHQNLE
;
A
#
# COMPACT_ATOMS: atom_id res chain seq x y z
N MET A 1 19.12 7.32 -7.66
CA MET A 1 18.16 6.93 -6.60
C MET A 1 16.83 7.54 -6.95
N GLU A 2 15.80 6.72 -7.11
CA GLU A 2 14.44 7.16 -7.44
C GLU A 2 13.55 6.94 -6.21
N LEU A 3 12.66 7.90 -5.93
CA LEU A 3 11.75 7.83 -4.79
C LEU A 3 10.31 7.98 -5.31
N TYR A 4 9.52 6.93 -5.12
CA TYR A 4 8.10 6.93 -5.44
C TYR A 4 7.29 7.03 -4.15
N ILE A 5 6.34 7.97 -4.12
CA ILE A 5 5.43 8.16 -2.99
C ILE A 5 4.03 7.74 -3.42
N LEU A 6 3.49 6.74 -2.74
CA LEU A 6 2.14 6.26 -2.95
C LEU A 6 1.29 6.49 -1.70
N ARG A 7 0.17 7.20 -1.86
CA ARG A 7 -0.83 7.32 -0.80
C ARG A 7 -1.55 5.98 -0.62
N HIS A 8 -1.90 5.65 0.62
CA HIS A 8 -2.75 4.49 0.89
C HIS A 8 -4.07 4.54 0.09
N GLY A 9 -4.60 3.37 -0.28
CA GLY A 9 -5.89 3.26 -0.96
C GLY A 9 -7.07 3.73 -0.10
N LYS A 10 -8.26 3.74 -0.68
CA LYS A 10 -9.49 4.15 0.02
C LYS A 10 -9.77 3.23 1.22
N ALA A 11 -9.66 3.79 2.43
CA ALA A 11 -9.89 3.10 3.69
C ALA A 11 -11.34 3.24 4.16
N GLN A 12 -11.76 2.32 5.03
CA GLN A 12 -13.05 2.37 5.74
C GLN A 12 -13.26 3.74 6.37
N GLU A 13 -14.52 4.15 6.53
CA GLU A 13 -14.84 5.42 7.16
C GLU A 13 -14.35 5.47 8.60
N HIS A 14 -14.02 6.68 9.03
CA HIS A 14 -13.63 6.92 10.41
C HIS A 14 -14.89 6.92 11.27
N THR A 15 -15.25 5.76 11.80
CA THR A 15 -16.39 5.62 12.71
C THR A 15 -15.87 5.54 14.15
N GLN A 16 -16.53 6.25 15.07
CA GLN A 16 -16.15 6.25 16.50
C GLN A 16 -16.25 4.85 17.15
N ASN A 17 -16.93 3.90 16.51
CA ASN A 17 -17.24 2.58 17.07
C ASN A 17 -16.30 1.45 16.63
N PHE A 18 -15.35 1.68 15.73
CA PHE A 18 -14.44 0.64 15.24
C PHE A 18 -12.98 0.96 15.57
N ALA A 19 -12.42 0.21 16.52
CA ALA A 19 -11.01 -0.16 16.69
C ALA A 19 -9.90 0.94 16.63
N GLY A 20 -10.25 2.22 16.47
CA GLY A 20 -9.35 3.37 16.27
C GLY A 20 -8.89 3.57 14.82
N ASP A 21 -8.50 4.81 14.46
CA ASP A 21 -8.06 5.17 13.10
C ASP A 21 -6.94 4.26 12.56
N SER A 22 -6.04 3.83 13.45
CA SER A 22 -4.89 3.01 13.09
C SER A 22 -5.24 1.64 12.51
N LYS A 23 -6.41 1.12 12.88
CA LYS A 23 -6.90 -0.20 12.45
C LYS A 23 -7.84 -0.15 11.24
N ARG A 24 -8.10 1.04 10.68
CA ARG A 24 -8.93 1.18 9.48
C ARG A 24 -8.29 0.43 8.32
N GLU A 25 -9.06 -0.51 7.77
CA GLU A 25 -8.65 -1.29 6.61
C GLU A 25 -9.01 -0.59 5.31
N LEU A 26 -8.40 -1.02 4.22
CA LEU A 26 -8.86 -0.70 2.88
C LEU A 26 -10.27 -1.24 2.64
N THR A 27 -11.12 -0.41 2.05
CA THR A 27 -12.40 -0.86 1.50
C THR A 27 -12.17 -1.80 0.32
N GLU A 28 -13.15 -2.65 0.02
CA GLU A 28 -13.09 -3.51 -1.19
C GLU A 28 -12.94 -2.70 -2.48
N VAL A 29 -13.55 -1.51 -2.54
CA VAL A 29 -13.36 -0.56 -3.65
C VAL A 29 -11.90 -0.10 -3.71
N GLY A 30 -11.34 0.33 -2.58
CA GLY A 30 -9.94 0.77 -2.49
C GLY A 30 -8.93 -0.33 -2.86
N LYS A 31 -9.21 -1.59 -2.51
CA LYS A 31 -8.38 -2.74 -2.92
C LYS A 31 -8.43 -2.93 -4.44
N LYS A 32 -9.61 -2.85 -5.06
CA LYS A 32 -9.77 -2.96 -6.52
C LYS A 32 -9.04 -1.83 -7.25
N GLU A 33 -9.18 -0.59 -6.81
CA GLU A 33 -8.47 0.57 -7.35
C GLU A 33 -6.95 0.37 -7.28
N LEU A 34 -6.45 -0.09 -6.13
CA LEU A 34 -5.02 -0.37 -5.96
C LEU A 34 -4.51 -1.48 -6.88
N CYS A 35 -5.28 -2.53 -7.11
CA CYS A 35 -4.90 -3.56 -8.08
C CYS A 35 -4.77 -2.97 -9.50
N CYS A 36 -5.62 -2.02 -9.90
CA CYS A 36 -5.49 -1.33 -11.18
C CYS A 36 -4.21 -0.47 -11.23
N ILE A 37 -3.93 0.28 -10.16
CA ILE A 37 -2.70 1.08 -10.03
C ILE A 37 -1.46 0.18 -10.09
N ALA A 38 -1.47 -0.94 -9.37
CA ALA A 38 -0.35 -1.88 -9.32
C ALA A 38 -0.03 -2.47 -10.70
N LYS A 39 -1.05 -2.78 -11.50
CA LYS A 39 -0.90 -3.20 -12.89
C LYS A 39 -0.34 -2.08 -13.77
N ALA A 40 -0.77 -0.84 -13.58
CA ALA A 40 -0.23 0.30 -14.31
C ALA A 40 1.26 0.52 -13.99
N ILE A 41 1.65 0.46 -12.71
CA ILE A 41 3.06 0.55 -12.28
C ILE A 41 3.89 -0.56 -12.95
N LYS A 42 3.38 -1.79 -12.98
CA LYS A 42 4.04 -2.91 -13.67
C LYS A 42 4.22 -2.63 -15.16
N ASN A 43 3.22 -2.07 -15.83
CA ASN A 43 3.28 -1.76 -17.26
C ASN A 43 4.24 -0.59 -17.58
N LEU A 44 4.53 0.25 -16.60
CA LEU A 44 5.55 1.30 -16.69
C LEU A 44 6.97 0.75 -16.45
N GLU A 45 7.11 -0.55 -16.21
CA GLU A 45 8.38 -1.24 -15.94
C GLU A 45 9.16 -0.63 -14.76
N ILE A 46 8.42 -0.08 -13.78
CA ILE A 46 9.01 0.46 -12.56
C ILE A 46 9.35 -0.71 -11.64
N ASP A 47 10.65 -0.96 -11.49
CA ASP A 47 11.20 -1.89 -10.52
C ASP A 47 11.48 -1.18 -9.19
N VAL A 48 11.13 -1.81 -8.07
CA VAL A 48 11.30 -1.22 -6.74
C VAL A 48 12.15 -2.14 -5.89
N ASP A 49 13.32 -1.67 -5.45
CA ASP A 49 14.21 -2.50 -4.63
C ASP A 49 13.69 -2.66 -3.20
N ASP A 50 13.07 -1.62 -2.64
CA ASP A 50 12.60 -1.56 -1.25
C ASP A 50 11.22 -0.85 -1.16
N ILE A 51 10.30 -1.39 -0.35
CA ILE A 51 9.01 -0.74 -0.05
C ILE A 51 8.95 -0.45 1.44
N ILE A 52 8.83 0.84 1.78
CA ILE A 52 8.68 1.31 3.15
C ILE A 52 7.23 1.76 3.35
N SER A 53 6.58 1.28 4.40
CA SER A 53 5.19 1.60 4.69
C SER A 53 5.00 2.14 6.10
N SER A 54 4.02 3.04 6.24
CA SER A 54 3.52 3.50 7.53
C SER A 54 2.98 2.31 8.35
N PRO A 55 3.04 2.35 9.70
CA PRO A 55 2.55 1.26 10.54
C PRO A 55 1.01 1.07 10.49
N LEU A 56 0.26 2.00 9.92
CA LEU A 56 -1.21 1.93 9.86
C LEU A 56 -1.69 0.84 8.89
N ILE A 57 -2.76 0.13 9.25
CA ILE A 57 -3.21 -1.07 8.51
C ILE A 57 -3.49 -0.76 7.03
N ARG A 58 -4.18 0.35 6.72
CA ARG A 58 -4.44 0.79 5.35
C ARG A 58 -3.17 0.97 4.50
N ALA A 59 -2.08 1.46 5.08
CA ALA A 59 -0.82 1.66 4.38
C ALA A 59 -0.09 0.33 4.18
N LYS A 60 -0.11 -0.56 5.19
CA LYS A 60 0.40 -1.92 5.07
C LYS A 60 -0.28 -2.69 3.95
N GLN A 61 -1.62 -2.73 3.96
CA GLN A 61 -2.41 -3.43 2.93
C GLN A 61 -2.15 -2.86 1.54
N THR A 62 -1.94 -1.55 1.43
CA THR A 62 -1.55 -0.92 0.17
C THR A 62 -0.21 -1.47 -0.34
N ALA A 63 0.83 -1.48 0.51
CA ALA A 63 2.14 -2.01 0.16
C ALA A 63 2.07 -3.51 -0.22
N GLU A 64 1.28 -4.31 0.50
CA GLU A 64 1.06 -5.73 0.22
C GLU A 64 0.37 -5.99 -1.13
N ILE A 65 -0.49 -5.08 -1.59
CA ILE A 65 -1.10 -5.20 -2.92
C ILE A 65 -0.09 -4.83 -4.01
N ILE A 66 0.68 -3.75 -3.82
CA ILE A 66 1.68 -3.30 -4.80
C ILE A 66 2.76 -4.36 -5.01
N ILE A 67 3.34 -4.90 -3.95
CA ILE A 67 4.47 -5.85 -4.04
C ILE A 67 4.12 -7.13 -4.82
N LYS A 68 2.83 -7.49 -4.91
CA LYS A 68 2.38 -8.66 -5.68
C LYS A 68 2.42 -8.43 -7.19
N HIS A 69 2.48 -7.18 -7.64
CA HIS A 69 2.38 -6.81 -9.05
C HIS A 69 3.68 -6.22 -9.61
N VAL A 70 4.50 -5.60 -8.77
CA VAL A 70 5.82 -5.08 -9.16
C VAL A 70 6.90 -6.13 -8.91
N LYS A 71 7.98 -6.11 -9.70
CA LYS A 71 9.16 -6.90 -9.37
C LYS A 71 9.86 -6.20 -8.20
N SER A 72 9.94 -6.90 -7.07
CA SER A 72 10.69 -6.45 -5.90
C SER A 72 11.75 -7.47 -5.54
N LYS A 73 12.94 -7.00 -5.18
CA LYS A 73 14.03 -7.84 -4.67
C LYS A 73 13.95 -8.06 -3.16
N LYS A 74 13.21 -7.23 -2.41
CA LYS A 74 13.18 -7.25 -0.94
C LYS A 74 11.77 -7.14 -0.36
N LYS A 75 11.67 -7.36 0.96
CA LYS A 75 10.44 -7.39 1.76
C LYS A 75 9.92 -5.98 2.05
N ILE A 76 8.66 -5.87 2.47
CA ILE A 76 8.08 -4.62 2.96
C ILE A 76 8.68 -4.30 4.34
N HIS A 77 9.20 -3.09 4.51
CA HIS A 77 9.68 -2.57 5.78
C HIS A 77 8.57 -1.79 6.48
N GLN A 78 8.26 -2.15 7.72
CA GLN A 78 7.36 -1.41 8.59
C GLN A 78 8.20 -0.78 9.69
N ASN A 79 8.25 0.55 9.72
CA ASN A 79 9.15 1.37 10.54
C ASN A 79 10.61 1.35 10.06
N LEU A 80 11.12 2.55 9.77
CA LEU A 80 12.55 2.80 9.64
C LEU A 80 13.08 2.98 11.06
N GLU A 81 13.76 1.97 11.60
CA GLU A 81 14.75 2.18 12.66
C GLU A 81 16.11 2.47 12.02
#